data_AF-A0A5C1YRH6-F1
#
_entry.id   AF-A0A5C1YRH6-F1
#
_cell.length_a   1.000
_cell.length_b   1.000
_cell.length_c   1.000
_cell.angle_alpha   90.00
_cell.angle_beta   90.00
_cell.angle_gamma   90.00
#
_symmetry.space_group_name_H-M   'P 1'
#
loop_
_entity.id
_entity.type
_entity.pdbx_description
1 polymer ?
#
loop_
_entity_poly.entity_id
_entity_poly.type
_entity_poly.pdbx_seq_one_letter_code
_entity_poly.pdbx_strand_id
1 'polypeptide(L)'
;MTDPRTEAAARALFGDKVDAFSGAREYLLEEVGKALAAADAAAWRPMSEAPKGRTPILAKTGPDIYPESSNRSGWNGRHVVIQHEGILDDGFDMGWSVAAPVGYGGMPGEWFLGWQPISDFPEREPLAAPETIAIPEVRNDRPIPGKEGVDG
;
A
#
# COMPACT_ATOMS: atom_id res chain seq x y z
N MET A 1 -9.32 25.69 13.69
CA MET A 1 -9.06 25.95 12.26
C MET A 1 -9.69 24.79 11.50
N THR A 2 -10.67 25.04 10.63
CA THR A 2 -11.45 23.99 9.97
C THR A 2 -10.64 23.32 8.87
N ASP A 3 -10.81 22.01 8.68
CA ASP A 3 -10.15 21.23 7.63
C ASP A 3 -10.42 21.85 6.24
N PRO A 4 -9.41 22.14 5.41
CA PRO A 4 -9.58 22.66 4.06
C PRO A 4 -10.52 21.84 3.17
N ARG A 5 -10.58 20.52 3.37
CA ARG A 5 -11.50 19.62 2.64
C ARG A 5 -12.96 19.87 3.04
N THR A 6 -13.18 20.13 4.32
CA THR A 6 -14.50 20.44 4.86
C THR A 6 -14.97 21.80 4.33
N GLU A 7 -14.09 22.81 4.29
CA GLU A 7 -14.44 24.10 3.66
C GLU A 7 -14.70 23.98 2.15
N ALA A 8 -13.86 23.24 1.42
CA ALA A 8 -14.05 23.03 -0.01
C ALA A 8 -15.37 22.31 -0.31
N ALA A 9 -15.71 21.26 0.44
CA ALA A 9 -16.95 20.52 0.28
C ALA A 9 -18.18 21.36 0.65
N ALA A 10 -18.11 22.13 1.75
CA ALA A 10 -19.19 23.04 2.13
C ALA A 10 -19.43 24.10 1.06
N ARG A 11 -18.36 24.66 0.48
CA ARG A 11 -18.46 25.63 -0.61
C ARG A 11 -19.03 25.01 -1.88
N ALA A 12 -18.71 23.76 -2.20
CA ALA A 12 -19.29 23.05 -3.33
C ALA A 12 -20.80 22.78 -3.14
N LEU A 13 -21.23 22.43 -1.93
CA LEU A 13 -22.63 22.08 -1.63
C LEU A 13 -23.53 23.30 -1.45
N PHE A 14 -23.00 24.39 -0.86
CA PHE A 14 -23.82 25.51 -0.42
C PHE A 14 -23.43 26.85 -1.08
N GLY A 15 -22.34 26.91 -1.85
CA GLY A 15 -21.89 28.13 -2.53
C GLY A 15 -21.65 29.29 -1.57
N ASP A 16 -22.05 30.50 -1.97
CA ASP A 16 -21.90 31.71 -1.12
C ASP A 16 -22.85 31.72 0.09
N LYS A 17 -23.80 30.76 0.17
CA LYS A 17 -24.70 30.63 1.32
C LYS A 17 -23.98 30.13 2.58
N VAL A 18 -22.76 29.58 2.44
CA VAL A 18 -21.89 29.23 3.56
C VAL A 18 -21.58 30.47 4.43
N ASP A 19 -21.43 31.64 3.81
CA ASP A 19 -21.07 32.88 4.50
C ASP A 19 -22.30 33.77 4.80
N ALA A 20 -23.46 33.47 4.23
CA ALA A 20 -24.68 34.28 4.33
C ALA A 20 -25.30 34.30 5.75
N PHE A 21 -24.94 33.34 6.61
CA PHE A 21 -25.39 33.30 8.01
C PHE A 21 -24.23 32.88 8.91
N SER A 22 -23.66 33.83 9.66
CA SER A 22 -22.50 33.59 10.53
C SER A 22 -22.71 32.44 11.54
N GLY A 23 -23.93 32.26 12.06
CA GLY A 23 -24.27 31.13 12.92
C GLY A 23 -24.54 29.80 12.19
N ALA A 24 -24.90 29.83 10.91
CA ALA A 24 -25.12 28.62 10.10
C ALA A 24 -23.81 28.05 9.55
N ARG A 25 -22.78 28.90 9.36
CA ARG A 25 -21.48 28.49 8.81
C ARG A 25 -20.82 27.38 9.63
N GLU A 26 -20.71 27.57 10.94
CA GLU A 26 -20.09 26.56 11.82
C GLU A 26 -20.88 25.25 11.81
N TYR A 27 -22.21 25.34 11.88
CA TYR A 27 -23.10 24.19 11.80
C TYR A 27 -22.96 23.44 10.46
N LEU A 28 -22.92 24.15 9.33
CA LEU A 28 -22.75 23.56 8.00
C LEU A 28 -21.38 22.89 7.85
N LEU A 29 -20.33 23.51 8.36
CA LEU A 29 -18.99 22.91 8.35
C LEU A 29 -18.93 21.66 9.21
N GLU A 30 -19.58 21.65 10.38
CA GLU A 30 -19.65 20.47 11.24
C GLU A 30 -20.37 19.31 10.54
N GLU A 31 -21.54 19.57 9.94
CA GLU A 31 -22.32 18.54 9.24
C GLU A 31 -21.59 18.02 7.99
N VAL A 32 -20.93 18.89 7.23
CA VAL A 32 -20.08 18.49 6.09
C VAL A 32 -18.90 17.64 6.56
N GLY A 33 -18.27 18.00 7.68
CA GLY A 33 -17.19 17.22 8.28
C GLY A 33 -17.64 15.81 8.67
N LYS A 34 -18.80 15.68 9.31
CA LYS A 34 -19.40 14.38 9.65
C LYS A 34 -19.73 13.56 8.41
N ALA A 35 -20.32 14.18 7.40
CA ALA A 35 -20.65 13.52 6.14
C ALA A 35 -19.39 13.01 5.41
N LEU A 36 -18.32 13.81 5.36
CA LEU A 36 -17.03 13.42 4.81
C LEU A 36 -16.42 12.25 5.59
N ALA A 37 -16.44 12.29 6.92
CA ALA A 37 -15.92 11.21 7.74
C ALA A 37 -16.70 9.90 7.53
N ALA A 38 -18.03 9.98 7.42
CA ALA A 38 -18.88 8.83 7.14
C ALA A 38 -18.66 8.28 5.72
N ALA A 39 -18.49 9.15 4.72
CA ALA A 39 -18.17 8.76 3.36
C ALA A 39 -16.79 8.09 3.27
N ASP A 40 -15.77 8.66 3.93
CA ASP A 40 -14.45 8.05 4.03
C ASP A 40 -14.55 6.66 4.68
N ALA A 41 -15.25 6.53 5.81
CA ALA A 41 -15.44 5.24 6.48
C ALA A 41 -16.17 4.22 5.58
N ALA A 42 -17.21 4.63 4.86
CA ALA A 42 -17.95 3.78 3.93
C ALA A 42 -17.14 3.36 2.69
N ALA A 43 -16.11 4.14 2.33
CA ALA A 43 -15.27 3.86 1.19
C ALA A 43 -14.22 2.78 1.46
N TRP A 44 -13.94 2.44 2.73
CA TRP A 44 -12.98 1.40 3.09
C TRP A 44 -13.66 0.04 3.29
N ARG A 45 -13.20 -0.98 2.56
CA ARG A 45 -13.68 -2.35 2.72
C ARG A 45 -12.92 -3.06 3.85
N PRO A 46 -13.52 -4.04 4.54
CA PRO A 46 -12.83 -4.82 5.56
C PRO A 46 -11.60 -5.53 5.00
N MET A 47 -10.48 -5.52 5.72
CA MET A 47 -9.24 -6.20 5.31
C MET A 47 -9.41 -7.72 5.11
N SER A 48 -10.38 -8.34 5.78
CA SER A 48 -10.70 -9.77 5.59
C SER A 48 -11.21 -10.10 4.20
N GLU A 49 -11.74 -9.11 3.47
CA GLU A 49 -12.25 -9.26 2.10
C GLU A 49 -11.21 -8.89 1.04
N ALA A 50 -10.03 -8.43 1.47
CA ALA A 50 -9.00 -8.00 0.56
C ALA A 50 -8.41 -9.20 -0.22
N PRO A 51 -8.10 -9.03 -1.52
CA PRO A 51 -7.55 -10.09 -2.34
C PRO A 51 -6.19 -10.56 -1.79
N LYS A 52 -6.07 -11.86 -1.55
CA LYS A 52 -4.82 -12.53 -1.24
C LYS A 52 -4.26 -13.17 -2.51
N GLY A 53 -2.96 -13.02 -2.76
CA GLY A 53 -2.33 -13.53 -3.99
C GLY A 53 -1.66 -12.45 -4.83
N ARG A 54 -0.88 -11.57 -4.18
CA ARG A 54 -0.02 -10.55 -4.82
C ARG A 54 -0.77 -9.51 -5.66
N THR A 55 -2.06 -9.30 -5.41
CA THR A 55 -2.79 -8.17 -5.97
C THR A 55 -2.56 -6.93 -5.09
N PRO A 56 -1.98 -5.84 -5.63
CA PRO A 56 -1.79 -4.62 -4.86
C PRO A 56 -3.12 -3.95 -4.53
N ILE A 57 -3.23 -3.44 -3.31
CA ILE A 57 -4.39 -2.69 -2.82
C ILE A 57 -3.93 -1.42 -2.12
N LEU A 58 -4.79 -0.40 -2.09
CA LEU A 58 -4.58 0.75 -1.24
C LEU A 58 -5.15 0.44 0.14
N ALA A 59 -4.37 0.60 1.20
CA ALA A 59 -4.81 0.44 2.57
C ALA A 59 -4.52 1.70 3.39
N LYS A 60 -5.30 1.91 4.45
CA LYS A 60 -5.10 3.00 5.41
C LYS A 60 -4.72 2.42 6.77
N THR A 61 -3.56 2.80 7.29
CA THR A 61 -3.14 2.36 8.63
C THR A 61 -3.96 3.04 9.72
N GLY A 62 -4.08 2.36 10.87
CA GLY A 62 -4.66 2.94 12.09
C GLY A 62 -3.87 4.19 12.54
N PRO A 63 -4.54 5.14 13.22
CA PRO A 63 -3.91 6.38 13.68
C PRO A 63 -2.91 6.19 14.84
N ASP A 64 -2.83 4.99 15.40
CA ASP A 64 -2.14 4.70 16.65
C ASP A 64 -1.42 3.33 16.65
N ILE A 65 -1.12 2.78 15.47
CA ILE A 65 -0.40 1.49 15.34
C ILE A 65 1.00 1.52 15.99
N TYR A 66 1.57 2.71 16.17
CA TYR A 66 2.78 2.93 16.96
C TYR A 66 2.59 4.08 17.96
N PRO A 67 3.22 4.00 19.15
CA PRO A 67 3.34 5.15 20.06
C PRO A 67 4.08 6.31 19.39
N GLU A 68 3.75 7.56 19.77
CA GLU A 68 4.38 8.77 19.19
C GLU A 68 5.91 8.77 19.33
N SER A 69 6.43 8.23 20.43
CA SER A 69 7.88 8.12 20.71
C SER A 69 8.61 7.10 19.82
N SER A 70 7.88 6.28 19.08
CA SER A 70 8.47 5.29 18.15
C SER A 70 9.01 5.98 16.91
N ASN A 71 10.18 5.54 16.43
CA ASN A 71 10.69 5.95 15.12
C ASN A 71 9.80 5.52 13.94
N ARG A 72 8.79 4.67 14.20
CA ARG A 72 7.79 4.23 13.22
C ARG A 72 6.46 4.98 13.33
N SER A 73 6.30 5.94 14.25
CA SER A 73 5.06 6.72 14.40
C SER A 73 4.62 7.43 13.11
N GLY A 74 5.56 7.73 12.20
CA GLY A 74 5.27 8.26 10.87
C GLY A 74 4.36 7.37 10.00
N TRP A 75 4.21 6.09 10.35
CA TRP A 75 3.29 5.14 9.69
C TRP A 75 1.84 5.28 10.12
N ASN A 76 1.55 5.97 11.21
CA ASN A 76 0.18 6.13 11.72
C ASN A 76 -0.70 6.95 10.75
N GLY A 77 -1.91 6.46 10.48
CA GLY A 77 -2.91 7.15 9.65
C GLY A 77 -2.52 7.36 8.17
N ARG A 78 -1.54 6.61 7.66
CA ARG A 78 -1.02 6.73 6.30
C ARG A 78 -1.79 5.85 5.33
N HIS A 79 -1.88 6.31 4.09
CA HIS A 79 -2.28 5.49 2.96
C HIS A 79 -1.04 4.82 2.39
N VAL A 80 -1.09 3.50 2.21
CA VAL A 80 0.02 2.68 1.77
C VAL A 80 -0.49 1.66 0.76
N VAL A 81 0.29 1.43 -0.30
CA VAL A 81 0.01 0.33 -1.22
C VAL A 81 0.64 -0.94 -0.67
N ILE A 82 -0.19 -1.95 -0.42
CA ILE A 82 0.21 -3.23 0.15
C ILE A 82 -0.27 -4.40 -0.72
N GLN A 83 0.30 -5.57 -0.51
CA GLN A 83 -0.14 -6.82 -1.11
C GLN A 83 0.04 -7.97 -0.11
N HIS A 84 -0.75 -9.02 -0.28
CA HIS A 84 -0.63 -10.24 0.52
C HIS A 84 -0.04 -11.35 -0.35
N GLU A 85 1.08 -11.93 0.07
CA GLU A 85 1.81 -12.94 -0.72
C GLU A 85 1.02 -14.24 -0.91
N GLY A 86 0.07 -14.49 -0.01
CA GLY A 86 -0.74 -15.70 0.03
C GLY A 86 -0.36 -16.53 1.25
N ILE A 87 -0.96 -17.71 1.35
CA ILE A 87 -0.52 -18.72 2.32
C ILE A 87 0.54 -19.56 1.58
N LEU A 88 1.72 -19.72 2.18
CA LEU A 88 2.80 -20.55 1.64
C LEU A 88 2.44 -22.04 1.69
N ASP A 89 3.21 -22.87 0.98
CA ASP A 89 2.96 -24.32 0.87
C ASP A 89 2.98 -25.05 2.21
N ASP A 90 3.66 -24.50 3.21
CA ASP A 90 3.73 -25.00 4.59
C ASP A 90 2.57 -24.49 5.49
N GLY A 91 1.65 -23.72 4.93
CA GLY A 91 0.54 -23.10 5.65
C GLY A 91 0.91 -21.78 6.33
N PHE A 92 2.14 -21.28 6.16
CA PHE A 92 2.57 -20.02 6.78
C PHE A 92 1.93 -18.82 6.07
N ASP A 93 1.23 -17.98 6.84
CA ASP A 93 0.71 -16.69 6.37
C ASP A 93 1.74 -15.59 6.67
N MET A 94 2.39 -15.08 5.61
CA MET A 94 3.37 -14.00 5.72
C MET A 94 2.74 -12.64 6.08
N GLY A 95 1.42 -12.52 6.01
CA GLY A 95 0.69 -11.27 6.21
C GLY A 95 0.84 -10.28 5.05
N TRP A 96 0.56 -9.01 5.33
CA TRP A 96 0.55 -7.94 4.33
C TRP A 96 1.91 -7.26 4.23
N SER A 97 2.45 -7.14 3.03
CA SER A 97 3.70 -6.41 2.75
C SER A 97 3.42 -5.15 1.94
N VAL A 98 4.29 -4.15 2.06
CA VAL A 98 4.31 -3.02 1.12
C VAL A 98 4.57 -3.56 -0.29
N ALA A 99 3.78 -3.14 -1.28
CA ALA A 99 3.95 -3.57 -2.66
C ALA A 99 5.13 -2.83 -3.33
N ALA A 100 6.34 -3.12 -2.87
CA ALA A 100 7.58 -2.50 -3.35
C ALA A 100 8.75 -3.50 -3.27
N PRO A 101 9.78 -3.38 -4.13
CA PRO A 101 10.94 -4.28 -4.16
C PRO A 101 11.94 -4.02 -3.03
N VAL A 102 11.44 -3.67 -1.83
CA VAL A 102 12.25 -3.26 -0.67
C VAL A 102 12.17 -4.26 0.50
N GLY A 103 11.54 -5.40 0.29
CA GLY A 103 11.48 -6.52 1.23
C GLY A 103 10.06 -6.84 1.71
N TYR A 104 9.90 -8.07 2.24
CA TYR A 104 8.66 -8.56 2.83
C TYR A 104 8.53 -8.02 4.25
N GLY A 105 7.44 -7.30 4.53
CA GLY A 105 7.08 -6.89 5.88
C GLY A 105 5.83 -7.66 6.28
N GLY A 106 5.86 -8.38 7.40
CA GLY A 106 4.67 -9.08 7.91
C GLY A 106 3.75 -8.13 8.67
N MET A 107 3.09 -7.22 7.95
CA MET A 107 2.14 -6.29 8.56
C MET A 107 0.84 -7.05 8.84
N PRO A 108 0.39 -7.11 10.10
CA PRO A 108 -0.87 -7.74 10.45
C PRO A 108 -2.08 -6.99 9.85
N GLY A 109 -3.15 -7.71 9.54
CA GLY A 109 -4.36 -7.12 8.95
C GLY A 109 -5.02 -6.10 9.87
N GLU A 110 -4.92 -6.29 11.19
CA GLU A 110 -5.47 -5.40 12.20
C GLU A 110 -4.79 -4.02 12.28
N TRP A 111 -3.64 -3.84 11.63
CA TRP A 111 -3.01 -2.53 11.53
C TRP A 111 -3.72 -1.59 10.56
N PHE A 112 -4.63 -2.09 9.74
CA PHE A 112 -5.31 -1.32 8.71
C PHE A 112 -6.79 -1.15 9.02
N LEU A 113 -7.29 0.06 8.78
CA LEU A 113 -8.70 0.41 8.92
C LEU A 113 -9.56 -0.20 7.80
N GLY A 114 -8.93 -0.54 6.67
CA GLY A 114 -9.57 -1.19 5.53
C GLY A 114 -8.78 -0.97 4.25
N TRP A 115 -9.36 -1.43 3.14
CA TRP A 115 -8.74 -1.38 1.82
C TRP A 115 -9.66 -0.84 0.73
N GLN A 116 -9.03 -0.42 -0.36
CA GLN A 116 -9.66 -0.03 -1.62
C GLN A 116 -8.93 -0.69 -2.79
N PRO A 117 -9.65 -1.06 -3.87
CA PRO A 117 -9.00 -1.43 -5.12
C PRO A 117 -8.22 -0.24 -5.66
N ILE A 118 -7.01 -0.48 -6.15
CA ILE A 118 -6.31 0.50 -6.97
C ILE A 118 -6.95 0.39 -8.35
N SER A 119 -7.68 1.43 -8.76
CA SER A 119 -8.33 1.43 -10.08
C SER A 119 -7.31 1.12 -11.18
N ASP A 120 -7.70 0.21 -12.08
CA ASP A 120 -6.90 -0.51 -13.06
C ASP A 120 -5.55 0.14 -13.39
N PHE A 121 -4.49 -0.40 -12.78
CA PHE A 121 -3.26 -0.57 -13.55
C PHE A 121 -3.65 -1.32 -14.82
N PRO A 122 -3.20 -0.90 -16.03
CA PRO A 122 -3.46 -1.69 -17.22
C PRO A 122 -3.03 -3.12 -16.90
N GLU A 123 -3.96 -4.06 -17.09
CA GLU A 123 -3.75 -5.48 -16.91
C GLU A 123 -2.36 -5.79 -17.42
N ARG A 124 -1.44 -6.12 -16.52
CA ARG A 124 -0.11 -6.53 -16.93
C ARG A 124 -0.37 -7.83 -17.67
N GLU A 125 -0.30 -7.80 -19.00
CA GLU A 125 -0.26 -9.03 -19.79
C GLU A 125 0.72 -9.96 -19.05
N PRO A 126 0.34 -11.23 -18.78
CA PRO A 126 1.26 -12.16 -18.18
C PRO A 126 2.55 -12.07 -18.98
N LEU A 127 3.63 -11.61 -18.34
CA LEU A 127 4.95 -11.60 -18.97
C LEU A 127 5.13 -13.00 -19.50
N ALA A 128 5.15 -13.13 -20.83
CA ALA A 128 5.49 -14.38 -21.48
C ALA A 128 6.71 -14.91 -20.75
N ALA A 129 6.64 -16.17 -20.28
CA ALA A 129 7.74 -16.81 -19.57
C ALA A 129 9.03 -16.43 -20.32
N PRO A 130 10.05 -15.88 -19.62
CA PRO A 130 11.23 -15.38 -20.31
C PRO A 130 11.68 -16.47 -21.26
N GLU A 131 11.67 -16.15 -22.56
CA GLU A 131 12.20 -17.08 -23.55
C GLU A 131 13.54 -17.52 -23.01
N THR A 132 13.70 -18.84 -22.87
CA THR A 132 14.92 -19.41 -22.30
C THR A 132 16.08 -18.83 -23.09
N ILE A 133 16.78 -17.87 -22.50
CA ILE A 133 18.01 -17.33 -23.07
C ILE A 133 18.95 -18.53 -23.03
N ALA A 134 19.15 -19.15 -24.18
CA ALA A 134 20.15 -20.18 -24.35
C ALA A 134 21.49 -19.53 -24.03
N ILE A 135 21.99 -19.76 -22.82
CA ILE A 135 23.35 -19.41 -22.44
C ILE A 135 24.22 -20.22 -23.41
N PRO A 136 24.98 -19.59 -24.33
CA PRO A 136 25.85 -20.34 -25.21
C PRO A 136 26.83 -21.13 -24.32
N GLU A 137 26.97 -22.42 -24.61
CA GLU A 137 27.95 -23.28 -23.96
C GLU A 137 29.34 -22.65 -24.14
N VAL A 138 29.85 -22.02 -23.08
CA VAL A 138 31.22 -21.51 -23.06
C VAL A 138 32.12 -22.74 -22.98
N ARG A 139 32.63 -23.19 -24.13
CA ARG A 139 33.71 -24.18 -24.17
C ARG A 139 34.94 -23.58 -23.51
N ASN A 140 35.22 -24.01 -22.29
CA ASN A 140 36.46 -23.72 -21.57
C ASN A 140 37.60 -24.58 -22.16
N ASP A 141 37.97 -24.32 -23.43
CA ASP A 141 39.12 -24.95 -24.08
C ASP A 141 40.42 -24.17 -23.82
N ARG A 142 40.46 -23.30 -22.81
CA ARG A 142 41.70 -22.62 -22.42
C ARG A 142 42.61 -23.60 -21.69
N PRO A 143 43.81 -23.91 -22.23
CA PRO A 143 44.79 -24.69 -21.50
C PRO A 143 45.20 -23.90 -20.25
N ILE A 144 45.13 -24.54 -19.09
CA ILE A 144 45.67 -24.00 -17.84
C ILE A 144 47.20 -23.98 -17.98
N PRO A 145 47.85 -22.81 -17.97
CA PRO A 145 49.31 -22.75 -18.04
C PRO A 145 49.91 -23.25 -16.71
N GLY A 146 50.68 -24.33 -16.80
CA GLY A 146 51.80 -24.66 -15.92
C GLY A 146 51.55 -24.70 -14.40
N LYS A 147 51.23 -25.89 -13.88
CA LYS A 147 51.84 -26.33 -12.63
C LYS A 147 53.16 -27.04 -12.98
N GLU A 148 54.23 -26.27 -13.09
CA GLU A 148 55.56 -26.84 -12.91
C GLU A 148 55.72 -27.19 -11.43
N GLY A 149 56.00 -28.45 -11.16
CA GLY A 149 56.17 -28.98 -9.82
C GLY A 149 57.47 -28.51 -9.18
N VAL A 150 57.50 -28.60 -7.86
CA VAL A 150 58.71 -28.91 -7.12
C VAL A 150 58.29 -29.81 -5.96
N ASP A 151 58.46 -31.12 -6.17
CA ASP A 151 58.76 -32.05 -5.07
C ASP A 151 60.25 -31.88 -4.75
N GLY A 152 60.56 -31.76 -3.45
CA GLY A 152 61.92 -31.65 -2.92
C GLY A 152 61.91 -31.30 -1.44
#